data_AF-A0AAN7ZK77-F1
#
_entry.id   AF-A0AAN7ZK77-F1
#
_cell.length_a   1.000
_cell.length_b   1.000
_cell.length_c   1.000
_cell.angle_alpha   90.00
_cell.angle_beta   90.00
_cell.angle_gamma   90.00
#
_symmetry.space_group_name_H-M   'P 1'
#
loop_
_entity.id
_entity.type
_entity.pdbx_description
1 polymer ?
#
loop_
_entity_poly.entity_id
_entity_poly.type
_entity_poly.pdbx_seq_one_letter_code
_entity_poly.pdbx_strand_id
1 'polypeptide(L)'
;MDGNKFIKDGTEPPIIQLWKEFQLYFLSNYSLLSLSCQKATNRFLKALHQNQYWAFKMLDSTAKLPSGILNGNVNQFGDYEGCLSVMEAQYCLAELNLESVWTEVYKPYKNLAHSYYPFKGNFDDVSSFD
;
A
#
# COMPACT_ATOMS: atom_id res chain seq x y z
N MET A 1 4.79 -4.28 -35.49
CA MET A 1 3.83 -5.01 -34.63
C MET A 1 3.00 -3.97 -33.93
N ASP A 2 1.80 -3.71 -34.42
CA ASP A 2 0.95 -2.61 -33.96
C ASP A 2 0.30 -2.94 -32.62
N GLY A 3 0.80 -2.30 -31.55
CA GLY A 3 0.38 -2.49 -30.17
C GLY A 3 -0.93 -1.80 -29.76
N ASN A 4 -1.74 -1.33 -30.72
CA ASN A 4 -2.97 -0.59 -30.44
C ASN A 4 -4.23 -1.48 -30.50
N LYS A 5 -4.29 -2.51 -29.64
CA LYS A 5 -5.51 -3.32 -29.48
C LYS A 5 -5.86 -3.70 -28.03
N PHE A 6 -5.42 -2.91 -27.07
CA PHE A 6 -5.98 -2.87 -25.73
C PHE A 6 -6.26 -1.39 -25.50
N ILE A 7 -7.46 -0.84 -25.70
CA ILE A 7 -8.69 -1.03 -24.92
C ILE A 7 -9.82 -0.47 -25.80
N LYS A 8 -10.87 -1.26 -26.03
CA LYS A 8 -12.08 -0.86 -26.76
C LYS A 8 -13.31 -1.09 -25.86
N ASP A 9 -13.36 -0.42 -24.71
CA ASP A 9 -14.64 -0.07 -24.08
C ASP A 9 -14.37 0.92 -22.94
N GLY A 10 -15.21 1.93 -22.82
CA GLY A 10 -14.89 3.24 -22.23
C GLY A 10 -14.78 3.37 -20.71
N THR A 11 -14.48 2.30 -19.95
CA THR A 11 -14.21 2.42 -18.50
C THR A 11 -13.11 1.46 -18.05
N GLU A 12 -12.10 1.99 -17.37
CA GLU A 12 -11.04 1.19 -16.78
C GLU A 12 -11.61 0.25 -15.70
N PRO A 13 -11.25 -1.05 -15.68
CA PRO A 13 -11.73 -1.95 -14.63
C PRO A 13 -11.33 -1.41 -13.25
N PRO A 14 -12.20 -1.44 -12.22
CA PRO A 14 -11.89 -0.85 -10.93
C PRO A 14 -10.65 -1.47 -10.25
N ILE A 15 -10.31 -2.72 -10.58
CA ILE A 15 -9.06 -3.34 -10.14
C ILE A 15 -7.84 -2.62 -10.73
N ILE A 16 -7.87 -2.23 -12.00
CA ILE A 16 -6.74 -1.50 -12.61
C ILE A 16 -6.62 -0.10 -11.99
N GLN A 17 -7.75 0.55 -11.71
CA GLN A 17 -7.76 1.81 -10.99
C GLN A 17 -7.15 1.69 -9.58
N LEU A 18 -7.57 0.68 -8.80
CA LEU A 18 -7.00 0.39 -7.49
C LEU A 18 -5.49 0.19 -7.55
N TRP A 19 -4.98 -0.52 -8.56
CA TRP A 19 -3.54 -0.76 -8.71
C TRP A 19 -2.76 0.52 -9.02
N LYS A 20 -3.34 1.44 -9.79
CA LYS A 20 -2.74 2.76 -10.05
C LYS A 20 -2.73 3.64 -8.81
N GLU A 21 -3.79 3.59 -8.02
CA GLU A 21 -3.98 4.45 -6.85
C GLU A 21 -3.36 3.88 -5.57
N PHE A 22 -3.03 2.59 -5.53
CA PHE A 22 -2.63 1.88 -4.30
C PHE A 22 -1.46 2.54 -3.57
N GLN A 23 -0.43 2.98 -4.29
CA GLN A 23 0.75 3.61 -3.68
C GLN A 23 0.40 4.84 -2.84
N LEU A 24 -0.76 5.43 -3.09
CA LEU A 24 -1.29 6.58 -2.37
C LEU A 24 -2.68 6.29 -1.77
N TYR A 25 -3.15 5.03 -1.76
CA TYR A 25 -4.52 4.71 -1.34
C TYR A 25 -4.73 4.95 0.15
N PHE A 26 -3.70 4.81 0.98
CA PHE A 26 -3.78 5.21 2.39
C PHE A 26 -3.99 6.74 2.56
N LEU A 27 -3.69 7.53 1.52
CA LEU A 27 -3.93 8.97 1.47
C LEU A 27 -5.36 9.31 0.99
N SER A 28 -6.08 8.33 0.44
CA SER A 28 -7.43 8.53 -0.12
C SER A 28 -8.48 8.83 0.96
N ASN A 29 -8.26 8.37 2.20
CA ASN A 29 -9.17 8.61 3.32
C ASN A 29 -8.49 9.33 4.49
N TYR A 30 -8.00 10.53 4.19
CA TYR A 30 -7.33 11.43 5.12
C TYR A 30 -8.12 11.70 6.42
N SER A 31 -9.46 11.65 6.37
CA SER A 31 -10.32 11.89 7.54
C SER A 31 -10.30 10.77 8.59
N LEU A 32 -9.91 9.55 8.24
CA LEU A 32 -9.78 8.44 9.18
C LEU A 32 -8.46 8.44 9.94
N LEU A 33 -7.52 9.32 9.57
CA LEU A 33 -6.20 9.41 10.19
C LEU A 33 -6.23 10.30 11.43
N SER A 34 -5.37 10.02 12.41
CA SER A 34 -5.15 10.92 13.54
C SER A 34 -4.62 12.28 13.06
N LEU A 35 -4.84 13.35 13.84
CA LEU A 35 -4.37 14.69 13.46
C LEU A 35 -2.86 14.77 13.22
N SER A 36 -2.05 13.99 13.94
CA SER A 36 -0.60 13.90 13.72
C SER A 36 -0.28 13.22 12.40
N CYS A 37 -0.94 12.09 12.08
CA CYS A 37 -0.76 11.37 10.83
C CYS A 37 -1.21 12.19 9.62
N GLN A 38 -2.32 12.92 9.76
CA GLN A 38 -2.80 13.92 8.81
C GLN A 38 -1.75 14.99 8.50
N LYS A 39 -1.13 15.60 9.53
CA LYS A 39 -0.07 16.60 9.35
C LYS A 39 1.18 16.02 8.67
N ALA A 40 1.62 14.83 9.08
CA ALA A 40 2.76 14.15 8.47
C ALA A 40 2.50 13.82 6.99
N THR A 41 1.31 13.31 6.70
CA THR A 41 0.81 13.04 5.35
C THR A 41 0.86 14.29 4.46
N ASN A 42 0.35 15.43 4.95
CA ASN A 42 0.38 16.67 4.18
C ASN A 42 1.81 17.17 3.92
N ARG A 43 2.71 17.02 4.90
CA ARG A 43 4.13 17.37 4.71
C ARG A 43 4.75 16.50 3.62
N PHE A 44 4.50 15.20 3.66
CA PHE A 44 4.97 14.25 2.65
C PHE A 44 4.45 14.58 1.26
N LEU A 45 3.13 14.77 1.10
CA LEU A 45 2.50 15.14 -0.18
C LEU A 45 3.03 16.46 -0.74
N LYS A 46 3.18 17.49 0.12
CA LYS A 46 3.75 18.77 -0.29
C LYS A 46 5.19 18.61 -0.77
N ALA A 47 5.99 17.79 -0.09
CA ALA A 47 7.38 17.55 -0.45
C ALA A 47 7.52 16.74 -1.74
N LEU A 48 6.63 15.78 -2.00
CA LEU A 48 6.54 15.09 -3.29
C LEU A 48 6.23 16.08 -4.42
N HIS A 49 5.23 16.95 -4.26
CA HIS A 49 4.90 17.99 -5.25
C HIS A 49 6.06 18.95 -5.52
N GLN A 50 6.89 19.19 -4.51
CA GLN A 50 8.07 20.06 -4.61
C GLN A 50 9.33 19.31 -5.06
N ASN A 51 9.21 18.06 -5.49
CA ASN A 51 10.31 17.21 -5.94
C ASN A 51 11.46 17.07 -4.91
N GLN A 52 11.14 17.05 -3.61
CA GLN A 52 12.15 16.91 -2.57
C GLN A 52 12.66 15.46 -2.52
N TYR A 53 13.99 15.29 -2.53
CA TYR A 53 14.63 13.96 -2.59
C TYR A 53 14.19 13.02 -1.47
N TRP A 54 14.08 13.51 -0.23
CA TRP A 54 13.65 12.67 0.91
C TRP A 54 12.24 12.11 0.72
N ALA A 55 11.35 12.85 0.05
CA ALA A 55 9.98 12.43 -0.19
C ALA A 55 9.93 11.33 -1.26
N PHE A 56 10.74 11.45 -2.32
CA PHE A 56 10.91 10.34 -3.27
C PHE A 56 11.50 9.10 -2.63
N LYS A 57 12.52 9.27 -1.78
CA LYS A 57 13.13 8.16 -1.05
C LYS A 57 12.14 7.47 -0.11
N MET A 58 11.31 8.24 0.59
CA MET A 58 10.23 7.71 1.44
C MET A 58 9.17 6.96 0.61
N LEU A 59 8.76 7.51 -0.54
CA LEU A 59 7.84 6.84 -1.46
C LEU A 59 8.44 5.53 -1.99
N ASP A 60 9.71 5.53 -2.38
CA ASP A 60 10.45 4.36 -2.85
C ASP A 60 10.63 3.30 -1.76
N SER A 61 10.71 3.72 -0.50
CA SER A 61 10.84 2.82 0.65
C SER A 61 9.50 2.28 1.18
N THR A 62 8.37 2.90 0.84
CA THR A 62 7.03 2.46 1.31
C THR A 62 6.63 1.12 0.68
N ALA A 63 5.80 0.31 1.32
CA ALA A 63 5.26 -0.92 0.74
C ALA A 63 4.47 -0.68 -0.57
N LYS A 64 4.48 -1.67 -1.49
CA LYS A 64 3.70 -1.68 -2.75
C LYS A 64 2.83 -2.93 -2.83
N LEU A 65 1.83 -2.95 -3.72
CA LEU A 65 1.11 -4.18 -4.05
C LEU A 65 2.09 -5.21 -4.60
N PRO A 66 2.22 -6.38 -3.97
CA PRO A 66 3.02 -7.45 -4.52
C PRO A 66 2.25 -8.22 -5.60
N SER A 67 2.97 -8.95 -6.45
CA SER A 67 2.35 -9.97 -7.30
C SER A 67 1.85 -11.14 -6.47
N GLY A 68 0.76 -11.79 -6.89
CA GLY A 68 0.27 -13.00 -6.22
C GLY A 68 -0.69 -12.76 -5.06
N ILE A 69 -1.37 -11.60 -5.02
CA ILE A 69 -2.42 -11.31 -4.03
C ILE A 69 -3.48 -12.42 -3.99
N LEU A 70 -3.92 -12.93 -5.13
CA LEU A 70 -4.88 -14.05 -5.23
C LEU A 70 -4.32 -15.41 -4.75
N ASN A 71 -3.06 -15.45 -4.32
CA ASN A 71 -2.42 -16.60 -3.69
C ASN A 71 -2.01 -16.29 -2.24
N GLY A 72 -2.62 -15.28 -1.61
CA GLY A 72 -2.34 -14.88 -0.23
C GLY A 72 -1.09 -14.01 -0.04
N ASN A 73 -0.43 -13.56 -1.11
CA ASN A 73 0.69 -12.62 -0.98
C ASN A 73 0.18 -11.20 -0.75
N VAL A 74 -0.17 -10.88 0.50
CA VAL A 74 -0.73 -9.56 0.89
C VAL A 74 0.13 -8.79 1.88
N ASN A 75 1.13 -9.45 2.48
CA ASN A 75 2.06 -8.80 3.41
C ASN A 75 3.28 -8.27 2.66
N GLN A 76 3.41 -6.95 2.57
CA GLN A 76 4.61 -6.28 2.09
C GLN A 76 4.92 -5.11 3.03
N PHE A 77 6.15 -5.06 3.56
CA PHE A 77 6.58 -4.11 4.60
C PHE A 77 7.34 -2.88 4.10
N GLY A 78 7.68 -2.82 2.80
CA GLY A 78 8.54 -1.82 2.20
C GLY A 78 10.04 -2.15 2.32
N ASP A 79 10.88 -1.19 1.98
CA ASP A 79 12.31 -1.20 2.27
C ASP A 79 12.53 -0.59 3.66
N TYR A 80 12.84 -1.46 4.62
CA TYR A 80 13.04 -1.07 6.01
C TYR A 80 14.23 -0.10 6.18
N GLU A 81 15.39 -0.44 5.62
CA GLU A 81 16.60 0.37 5.71
C GLU A 81 16.45 1.68 4.94
N GLY A 82 15.83 1.61 3.76
CA GLY A 82 15.45 2.78 2.97
C GLY A 82 14.59 3.76 3.76
N CYS A 83 13.59 3.25 4.49
CA CYS A 83 12.70 4.04 5.32
C CYS A 83 13.45 4.71 6.48
N LEU A 84 14.26 3.96 7.24
CA LEU A 84 15.02 4.49 8.38
C LEU A 84 16.06 5.54 7.98
N SER A 85 16.54 5.49 6.75
CA SER A 85 17.50 6.45 6.22
C SER A 85 16.87 7.77 5.74
N VAL A 86 15.57 7.98 5.97
CA VAL A 86 14.86 9.25 5.77
C VAL A 86 14.58 9.86 7.14
N MET A 87 15.17 11.02 7.45
CA MET A 87 15.03 11.64 8.79
C MET A 87 13.59 12.03 9.13
N GLU A 88 12.78 12.36 8.13
CA GLU A 88 11.37 12.67 8.27
C GLU A 88 10.47 11.44 8.43
N ALA A 89 10.98 10.24 8.18
CA ALA A 89 10.17 9.03 8.19
C ALA A 89 9.91 8.55 9.62
N GLN A 90 8.73 7.95 9.79
CA GLN A 90 8.37 7.19 10.98
C GLN A 90 7.88 5.83 10.53
N TYR A 91 8.38 4.78 11.18
CA TYR A 91 7.86 3.45 10.97
C TYR A 91 6.43 3.39 11.51
N CYS A 92 5.49 2.97 10.67
CA CYS A 92 4.11 2.72 11.07
C CYS A 92 3.73 1.32 10.60
N LEU A 93 3.28 0.48 11.53
CA LEU A 93 2.56 -0.73 11.16
C LEU A 93 1.16 -0.30 10.72
N ALA A 94 0.86 -0.42 9.43
CA ALA A 94 -0.45 -0.11 8.89
C ALA A 94 -1.31 -1.38 8.81
N GLU A 95 -2.42 -1.39 9.53
CA GLU A 95 -3.46 -2.40 9.34
C GLU A 95 -4.47 -1.87 8.30
N LEU A 96 -4.43 -2.43 7.09
CA LEU A 96 -5.34 -2.04 6.02
C LEU A 96 -6.67 -2.77 6.18
N ASN A 97 -7.74 -2.02 6.50
CA ASN A 97 -9.09 -2.54 6.38
C ASN A 97 -9.53 -2.51 4.90
N LEU A 98 -9.45 -3.66 4.24
CA LEU A 98 -9.83 -3.82 2.84
C LEU A 98 -11.32 -4.17 2.64
N GLU A 99 -12.16 -4.11 3.69
CA GLU A 99 -13.57 -4.49 3.57
C GLU A 99 -14.33 -3.65 2.54
N SER A 100 -13.99 -2.37 2.42
CA SER A 100 -14.57 -1.47 1.41
C SER A 100 -14.15 -1.82 -0.03
N VAL A 101 -13.03 -2.52 -0.22
CA VAL A 101 -12.54 -2.96 -1.53
C VAL A 101 -13.32 -4.19 -2.02
N TRP A 102 -13.80 -5.03 -1.10
CA TRP A 102 -14.58 -6.24 -1.39
C TRP A 102 -16.06 -5.93 -1.75
N THR A 103 -16.28 -5.08 -2.74
CA THR A 103 -17.62 -4.83 -3.31
C THR A 103 -18.22 -6.12 -3.88
N GLU A 104 -19.52 -6.14 -4.21
CA GLU A 104 -20.20 -7.34 -4.76
C GLU A 104 -19.45 -7.97 -5.94
N VAL A 105 -18.79 -7.15 -6.77
CA VAL A 105 -17.99 -7.58 -7.92
C VAL A 105 -16.73 -8.37 -7.49
N TYR A 106 -16.16 -8.03 -6.33
CA TYR A 106 -14.89 -8.57 -5.85
C TYR A 106 -15.01 -9.60 -4.73
N LYS A 107 -16.21 -9.77 -4.15
CA LYS A 107 -16.48 -10.78 -3.12
C LYS A 107 -15.98 -12.19 -3.46
N PRO A 108 -16.12 -12.72 -4.70
CA PRO A 108 -15.62 -14.07 -5.02
C PRO A 108 -14.10 -14.23 -4.85
N TYR A 109 -13.34 -13.14 -5.00
CA TYR A 109 -11.88 -13.14 -4.91
C TYR A 109 -11.37 -12.85 -3.50
N LYS A 110 -12.24 -12.44 -2.57
CA LYS A 110 -11.89 -12.15 -1.17
C LYS A 110 -11.12 -13.32 -0.55
N ASN A 111 -11.63 -14.54 -0.67
CA ASN A 111 -11.01 -15.74 -0.10
C ASN A 111 -9.66 -16.10 -0.73
N LEU A 112 -9.39 -15.68 -1.96
CA LEU A 112 -8.11 -15.91 -2.64
C LEU A 112 -7.01 -14.97 -2.11
N ALA A 113 -7.41 -13.79 -1.63
CA ALA A 113 -6.51 -12.82 -1.01
C ALA A 113 -6.20 -13.10 0.48
N HIS A 114 -6.69 -14.20 1.04
CA HIS A 114 -6.54 -14.48 2.47
C HIS A 114 -5.09 -14.78 2.88
N SER A 115 -4.47 -13.84 3.60
CA SER A 115 -3.67 -14.11 4.81
C SER A 115 -4.32 -13.41 6.02
N TYR A 116 -5.63 -13.63 6.23
CA TYR A 116 -6.49 -12.86 7.18
C TYR A 116 -6.07 -12.89 8.66
N TYR A 117 -4.99 -13.57 8.99
CA TYR A 117 -4.31 -13.40 10.26
C TYR A 117 -3.00 -12.67 9.95
N PRO A 118 -2.93 -11.33 10.15
CA PRO A 118 -1.61 -10.74 10.39
C PRO A 118 -0.95 -11.63 11.44
N PHE A 119 0.28 -12.08 11.17
CA PHE A 119 1.06 -12.75 12.19
C PHE A 119 1.07 -11.79 13.39
N LYS A 120 0.34 -12.15 14.45
CA LYS A 120 0.38 -11.43 15.72
C LYS A 120 1.69 -11.81 16.38
N GLY A 121 2.77 -11.30 15.80
CA GLY A 121 4.10 -11.37 16.34
C GLY A 121 4.19 -10.41 17.52
N ASN A 122 4.50 -10.90 18.71
CA ASN A 122 5.01 -10.02 19.76
C ASN A 122 6.53 -9.88 19.57
N PHE A 123 7.14 -8.79 20.08
CA PHE A 123 8.60 -8.62 20.05
C PHE A 123 9.35 -9.76 20.78
N ASP A 124 8.65 -10.52 21.61
CA ASP A 124 9.16 -11.67 22.35
C ASP A 124 9.07 -13.00 21.56
N ASP A 125 8.50 -12.99 20.36
CA ASP A 125 8.41 -14.20 19.55
C ASP A 125 9.79 -14.56 19.02
N VAL A 126 10.29 -15.70 19.48
CA VAL A 126 11.55 -16.28 19.02
C VAL A 126 11.54 -16.43 17.50
N SER A 127 12.44 -15.73 16.84
CA SER A 127 12.77 -16.04 15.44
C SER A 127 13.34 -17.45 15.40
N SER A 128 12.54 -18.42 14.98
CA SER A 128 13.01 -19.77 14.66
C SER A 128 13.85 -19.68 13.38
N PHE A 129 15.11 -19.31 13.53
CA PHE A 129 16.14 -19.60 12.56
C PHE A 129 16.67 -20.99 12.88
N ASP A 130 16.26 -21.97 12.07
CA ASP A 130 17.04 -23.18 11.82
C ASP A 130 18.08 -22.87 10.72
#